data_AF-A0A2V9PVC4-F1
#
_entry.id   AF-A0A2V9PVC4-F1
#
_cell.length_a   1.000
_cell.length_b   1.000
_cell.length_c   1.000
_cell.angle_alpha   90.00
_cell.angle_beta   90.00
_cell.angle_gamma   90.00
#
_symmetry.space_group_name_H-M   'P 1'
#
loop_
_entity.id
_entity.type
_entity.pdbx_description
1 polymer ?
#
loop_
_entity_poly.entity_id
_entity_poly.type
_entity_poly.pdbx_seq_one_letter_code
_entity_poly.pdbx_strand_id
1 'polypeptide(L)'
;MRKHSGTTKKNPRRWSAKVKTDSTHPPAGLFNKNAATIARTLASKKVSPKGAGSGMRMLTYFINRAGRNLSPTRRRELERAKKLLSARTQNRRRSRHA
;
A
#
# COMPACT_ATOMS: atom_id res chain seq x y z
N MET A 1 51.69 -25.43 16.03
CA MET A 1 50.35 -25.52 15.43
C MET A 1 49.31 -24.96 16.41
N ARG A 2 48.73 -23.78 16.15
CA ARG A 2 47.64 -23.20 16.97
C ARG A 2 46.35 -23.25 16.17
N LYS A 3 45.36 -24.02 16.65
CA LYS A 3 44.02 -24.11 16.05
C LYS A 3 43.21 -22.87 16.47
N HIS A 4 42.80 -22.05 15.51
CA HIS A 4 41.83 -20.98 15.76
C HIS A 4 40.42 -21.57 15.78
N SER A 5 39.81 -21.63 16.97
CA SER A 5 38.41 -21.97 17.18
C SER A 5 37.52 -20.86 16.63
N GLY A 6 36.75 -21.18 15.57
CA GLY A 6 35.80 -20.26 14.95
C GLY A 6 34.65 -19.94 15.92
N THR A 7 34.49 -18.67 16.27
CA THR A 7 33.37 -18.21 17.09
C THR A 7 32.09 -18.19 16.24
N THR A 8 31.11 -19.03 16.61
CA THR A 8 29.78 -19.01 15.97
C THR A 8 29.10 -17.67 16.27
N LYS A 9 28.95 -16.82 15.25
CA LYS A 9 28.21 -15.55 15.35
C LYS A 9 26.78 -15.81 15.81
N LYS A 10 26.42 -15.39 17.04
CA LYS A 10 25.03 -15.36 17.50
C LYS A 10 24.23 -14.43 16.59
N ASN A 11 23.12 -14.94 16.05
CA ASN A 11 22.24 -14.19 15.15
C ASN A 11 21.62 -13.01 15.93
N PRO A 12 21.97 -11.75 15.61
CA PRO A 12 21.49 -10.61 16.39
C PRO A 12 19.96 -10.51 16.24
N ARG A 13 19.24 -10.41 17.36
CA ARG A 13 17.78 -10.23 17.39
C ARG A 13 17.43 -8.86 16.80
N ARG A 14 17.38 -8.75 15.47
CA ARG A 14 17.06 -7.51 14.76
C ARG A 14 15.60 -7.15 15.01
N TRP A 15 15.32 -5.90 15.36
CA TRP A 15 13.96 -5.38 15.55
C TRP A 15 13.07 -5.64 14.32
N SER A 16 13.63 -5.52 13.11
CA SER A 16 12.93 -5.79 11.85
C SER A 16 12.38 -7.21 11.74
N ALA A 17 13.01 -8.22 12.36
CA ALA A 17 12.52 -9.60 12.34
C ALA A 17 11.17 -9.77 13.07
N LYS A 18 10.79 -8.82 13.92
CA LYS A 18 9.50 -8.83 14.63
C LYS A 18 8.37 -8.13 13.86
N VAL A 19 8.67 -7.43 12.77
CA VAL A 19 7.67 -6.64 12.03
C VAL A 19 6.91 -7.54 11.06
N LYS A 20 5.68 -7.93 11.43
CA LYS A 20 4.76 -8.73 10.59
C LYS A 20 3.71 -7.89 9.83
N THR A 21 3.92 -6.58 9.70
CA THR A 21 2.91 -5.69 9.13
C THR A 21 2.75 -5.94 7.63
N ASP A 22 1.65 -6.59 7.27
CA ASP A 22 1.10 -6.59 5.92
C ASP A 22 0.36 -5.27 5.68
N SER A 23 0.84 -4.46 4.74
CA SER A 23 0.32 -3.10 4.52
C SER A 23 -0.72 -3.07 3.42
N THR A 24 -0.35 -3.42 2.19
CA THR A 24 -1.20 -3.45 0.99
C THR A 24 -0.35 -3.99 -0.17
N HIS A 25 -0.93 -4.87 -0.99
CA HIS A 25 -0.26 -5.55 -2.10
C HIS A 25 -1.03 -5.31 -3.41
N PRO A 26 -0.83 -4.16 -4.08
CA PRO A 26 -1.46 -3.89 -5.36
C PRO A 26 -0.95 -4.86 -6.44
N PRO A 27 -1.82 -5.43 -7.29
CA PRO A 27 -1.37 -6.20 -8.44
C PRO A 27 -0.56 -5.32 -9.39
N ALA A 28 0.35 -5.95 -10.15
CA ALA A 28 1.18 -5.27 -11.13
C ALA A 28 0.33 -4.43 -12.10
N GLY A 29 0.80 -3.22 -12.41
CA GLY A 29 0.13 -2.30 -13.32
C GLY A 29 -1.18 -1.69 -12.81
N LEU A 30 -1.60 -1.93 -11.55
CA LEU A 30 -2.85 -1.38 -11.02
C LEU A 30 -2.97 0.13 -11.25
N PHE A 31 -1.90 0.87 -10.94
CA PHE A 31 -1.92 2.33 -11.01
C PHE A 31 -1.93 2.91 -12.43
N ASN A 32 -1.78 2.06 -13.45
CA ASN A 32 -1.96 2.44 -14.86
C ASN A 32 -3.42 2.29 -15.32
N LYS A 33 -4.28 1.63 -14.53
CA LYS A 33 -5.70 1.43 -14.86
C LYS A 33 -6.53 2.70 -14.58
N ASN A 34 -7.80 2.66 -14.94
CA ASN A 34 -8.72 3.75 -14.65
C ASN A 34 -9.02 3.90 -13.14
N ALA A 35 -9.49 5.09 -12.76
CA ALA A 35 -9.71 5.51 -11.38
C ALA A 35 -10.68 4.60 -10.62
N ALA A 36 -11.75 4.16 -11.29
CA ALA A 36 -12.75 3.28 -10.71
C ALA A 36 -12.15 1.90 -10.35
N THR A 37 -11.31 1.35 -11.23
CA THR A 37 -10.63 0.07 -10.99
C THR A 37 -9.64 0.18 -9.84
N ILE A 38 -8.85 1.26 -9.80
CA ILE A 38 -7.91 1.54 -8.71
C ILE A 38 -8.65 1.63 -7.37
N ALA A 39 -9.70 2.47 -7.30
CA ALA A 39 -10.47 2.67 -6.08
C ALA A 39 -11.15 1.39 -5.60
N ARG A 40 -11.76 0.61 -6.50
CA ARG A 40 -12.41 -0.67 -6.16
C ARG A 40 -11.40 -1.68 -5.63
N THR A 41 -10.25 -1.80 -6.27
CA THR A 41 -9.20 -2.76 -5.92
C THR A 41 -8.60 -2.43 -4.56
N LEU A 42 -8.22 -1.17 -4.32
CA LEU A 42 -7.64 -0.72 -3.05
C LEU A 42 -8.65 -0.68 -1.89
N ALA A 43 -9.95 -0.68 -2.17
CA ALA A 43 -10.97 -0.81 -1.14
C ALA A 43 -11.12 -2.25 -0.60
N SER A 44 -10.61 -3.25 -1.33
CA SER A 44 -10.73 -4.66 -0.96
C SER A 44 -9.73 -5.04 0.14
N LYS A 45 -10.18 -5.79 1.15
CA LYS A 45 -9.29 -6.36 2.19
C LYS A 45 -8.28 -7.36 1.62
N LYS A 46 -8.56 -7.97 0.46
CA LYS A 46 -7.62 -8.87 -0.22
C LYS A 46 -6.35 -8.14 -0.68
N VAL A 47 -6.50 -6.88 -1.10
CA VAL A 47 -5.39 -6.04 -1.59
C VAL A 47 -4.86 -5.15 -0.48
N SER A 48 -5.75 -4.61 0.35
CA SER A 48 -5.43 -3.73 1.47
C SER A 48 -5.94 -4.35 2.78
N PRO A 49 -5.19 -5.26 3.42
CA PRO A 49 -5.64 -6.02 4.59
C PRO A 49 -6.08 -5.14 5.76
N LYS A 50 -5.40 -3.99 5.94
CA LYS A 50 -5.75 -2.97 6.94
C LYS A 50 -6.89 -2.05 6.50
N GLY A 51 -7.59 -2.39 5.42
CA GLY A 51 -8.75 -1.68 4.87
C GLY A 51 -8.40 -0.51 3.97
N ALA A 52 -9.43 0.20 3.52
CA ALA A 52 -9.34 1.27 2.52
C ALA A 52 -8.36 2.41 2.91
N GLY A 53 -8.18 2.68 4.20
CA GLY A 53 -7.19 3.66 4.66
C GLY A 53 -5.74 3.27 4.32
N SER A 54 -5.41 1.98 4.34
CA SER A 54 -4.10 1.49 3.88
C SER A 54 -3.94 1.59 2.36
N GLY A 55 -5.00 1.27 1.61
CA GLY A 55 -5.04 1.50 0.17
C GLY A 55 -4.87 2.97 -0.23
N MET A 56 -5.51 3.88 0.52
CA MET A 56 -5.36 5.33 0.34
C MET A 56 -3.91 5.77 0.55
N ARG A 57 -3.25 5.30 1.62
CA ARG A 57 -1.83 5.59 1.86
C ARG A 57 -0.94 5.09 0.73
N MET A 58 -1.22 3.89 0.20
CA MET A 58 -0.48 3.36 -0.95
C MET A 58 -0.66 4.20 -2.22
N LEU A 59 -1.89 4.64 -2.51
CA LEU A 59 -2.17 5.49 -3.65
C LEU A 59 -1.46 6.84 -3.53
N THR A 60 -1.51 7.47 -2.36
CA THR A 60 -0.78 8.72 -2.08
C THR A 60 0.74 8.52 -2.20
N TYR A 61 1.27 7.44 -1.64
CA TYR A 61 2.69 7.09 -1.77
C TYR A 61 3.11 6.94 -3.24
N PHE A 62 2.31 6.24 -4.06
CA PHE A 62 2.59 6.07 -5.48
C PHE A 62 2.65 7.42 -6.21
N ILE A 63 1.66 8.29 -5.99
CA ILE A 63 1.61 9.63 -6.62
C ILE A 63 2.83 10.48 -6.22
N ASN A 64 3.20 10.45 -4.93
CA ASN A 64 4.32 11.21 -4.41
C ASN A 64 5.65 10.68 -4.96
N ARG A 65 5.83 9.35 -4.99
CA ARG A 65 7.03 8.70 -5.52
C ARG A 65 7.19 8.90 -7.02
N ALA A 66 6.08 8.88 -7.77
CA ALA A 66 6.11 9.12 -9.22
C ALA A 66 6.49 10.59 -9.53
N GLY A 67 6.10 11.54 -8.69
CA GLY A 67 6.56 12.92 -8.75
C GLY A 67 6.37 13.55 -10.15
N ARG A 68 7.47 14.03 -10.73
CA ARG A 68 7.51 14.66 -12.06
C ARG A 68 7.40 13.67 -13.23
N ASN A 69 7.60 12.37 -13.01
CA ASN A 69 7.49 11.34 -14.05
C ASN A 69 6.03 11.01 -14.40
N LEU A 70 5.07 11.63 -13.71
CA LEU A 70 3.66 11.41 -13.91
C LEU A 70 3.09 12.50 -14.83
N SER A 71 2.56 12.09 -15.98
CA SER A 71 1.88 13.03 -16.87
C SER A 71 0.72 13.73 -16.14
N PRO A 72 0.36 14.98 -16.51
CA PRO A 72 -0.74 15.68 -15.88
C PRO A 72 -2.07 14.92 -15.95
N THR A 73 -2.32 14.24 -17.08
CA THR A 73 -3.50 13.39 -17.27
C THR A 73 -3.52 12.22 -16.29
N ARG A 74 -2.39 11.51 -16.15
CA ARG A 74 -2.27 10.36 -15.23
C ARG A 74 -2.36 10.80 -13.77
N ARG A 75 -1.82 11.97 -13.42
CA ARG A 75 -1.98 12.59 -12.10
C ARG A 75 -3.43 12.87 -11.78
N ARG A 76 -4.18 13.49 -12.69
CA ARG A 76 -5.62 13.74 -12.51
C ARG A 76 -6.41 12.44 -12.32
N GLU A 77 -6.08 11.39 -13.08
CA GLU A 77 -6.74 10.09 -12.96
C GLU A 77 -6.49 9.43 -11.58
N LEU A 78 -5.27 9.52 -11.06
CA LEU A 78 -4.95 9.01 -9.73
C LEU A 78 -5.59 9.84 -8.60
N GLU A 79 -5.69 11.15 -8.74
CA GLU A 79 -6.44 12.01 -7.81
C GLU A 79 -7.95 11.71 -7.86
N ARG A 80 -8.51 11.42 -9.03
CA ARG A 80 -9.89 10.93 -9.16
C ARG A 80 -10.08 9.62 -8.41
N ALA A 81 -9.10 8.71 -8.49
CA ALA A 81 -9.13 7.45 -7.74
C ALA A 81 -9.17 7.67 -6.22
N LYS A 82 -8.43 8.67 -5.69
CA LYS A 82 -8.51 9.05 -4.27
C LYS A 82 -9.92 9.47 -3.88
N LYS A 83 -10.54 10.36 -4.67
CA LYS A 83 -11.92 10.81 -4.42
C LYS A 83 -12.92 9.65 -4.37
N LEU A 84 -12.85 8.75 -5.36
CA LEU A 84 -13.72 7.57 -5.43
C LEU A 84 -13.52 6.61 -4.24
N LEU A 85 -12.27 6.36 -3.85
CA LEU A 85 -11.95 5.52 -2.70
C LEU A 85 -12.48 6.13 -1.38
N SER A 86 -12.33 7.45 -1.23
CA SER A 86 -12.85 8.19 -0.07
C SER A 86 -14.38 8.07 0.02
N ALA A 87 -15.08 8.39 -1.07
CA ALA A 87 -16.54 8.31 -1.15
C ALA A 87 -17.05 6.90 -0.84
N ARG A 88 -16.41 5.87 -1.39
CA ARG A 88 -16.76 4.46 -1.08
C ARG A 88 -16.59 4.13 0.40
N THR A 89 -15.55 4.67 1.03
CA THR A 89 -15.28 4.45 2.46
C THR A 89 -16.32 5.16 3.34
N GLN A 90 -16.70 6.39 2.98
CA GLN A 90 -17.75 7.15 3.67
C GLN A 90 -19.11 6.45 3.55
N ASN A 91 -19.50 6.01 2.36
CA ASN A 91 -20.76 5.30 2.14
C ASN A 91 -20.82 4.00 2.94
N ARG A 92 -19.73 3.22 2.98
CA ARG A 92 -19.65 2.01 3.80
C ARG A 92 -19.72 2.27 5.30
N ARG A 93 -19.26 3.43 5.78
CA ARG A 93 -19.41 3.81 7.19
C ARG A 93 -20.86 4.18 7.48
N ARG A 94 -21.48 5.00 6.62
CA ARG A 94 -22.89 5.39 6.75
C ARG A 94 -23.81 4.16 6.77
N SER A 95 -23.63 3.22 5.85
CA SER A 95 -24.43 1.99 5.77
C SER A 95 -24.22 1.00 6.94
N ARG A 96 -23.23 1.22 7.82
CA ARG A 96 -23.02 0.40 9.02
C ARG A 96 -23.67 0.99 10.26
N HIS A 97 -24.11 2.23 10.18
CA HIS A 97 -24.70 3.01 11.28
C HIS A 97 -26.14 3.43 10.97
N ALA A 98 -26.66 3.03 9.81
CA ALA A 98 -28.07 3.09 9.44
C ALA A 98 -28.67 1.69 9.64
#